data_AF-A0A9E6CGW9-F1
#
_entry.id   AF-A0A9E6CGW9-F1
#
_cell.length_a   1.000
_cell.length_b   1.000
_cell.length_c   1.000
_cell.angle_alpha   90.00
_cell.angle_beta   90.00
_cell.angle_gamma   90.00
#
_symmetry.space_group_name_H-M   'P 1'
#
loop_
_entity.id
_entity.type
_entity.pdbx_description
1 polymer ?
#
loop_
_entity_poly.entity_id
_entity_poly.type
_entity_poly.pdbx_seq_one_letter_code
_entity_poly.pdbx_strand_id
1 'polypeptide(L)'
;MPKKYKPTEKVERKEKTEEDYIAEIERLKKELKKKKRYGLVWGEKPEEVVEMCKKKLPIVKEVKSKELITDKNKPVNLLIEGDNYHALSVLNYTHEKKIDVIYIDPPYNTGSENFIYTDNRYDTVKDDDPYKHSK
;
A
#
# COMPACT_ATOMS: atom_id res chain seq x y z
N MET A 1 -21.05 -3.28 30.55
CA MET A 1 -20.20 -4.24 31.29
C MET A 1 -18.82 -4.24 30.65
N PRO A 2 -17.74 -3.93 31.39
CA PRO A 2 -16.41 -3.81 30.82
C PRO A 2 -15.87 -5.20 30.43
N LYS A 3 -15.44 -5.34 29.18
CA LYS A 3 -14.80 -6.58 28.69
C LYS A 3 -13.51 -6.78 29.48
N LYS A 4 -13.46 -7.85 30.30
CA LYS A 4 -12.27 -8.24 31.05
C LYS A 4 -11.11 -8.47 30.08
N TYR A 5 -10.06 -7.67 30.20
CA TYR A 5 -8.79 -7.89 29.53
C TYR A 5 -8.23 -9.24 30.00
N LYS A 6 -7.97 -10.17 29.07
CA LYS A 6 -7.25 -11.40 29.38
C LYS A 6 -5.75 -11.07 29.39
N PRO A 7 -5.01 -11.36 30.48
CA PRO A 7 -3.56 -11.20 30.50
C PRO A 7 -2.96 -12.02 29.35
N THR A 8 -2.14 -11.37 28.53
CA THR A 8 -1.31 -12.07 27.54
C THR A 8 -0.44 -13.08 28.29
N GLU A 9 -0.51 -14.35 27.89
CA GLU A 9 0.38 -15.39 28.40
C GLU A 9 1.82 -14.88 28.29
N LYS A 10 2.55 -14.90 29.41
CA LYS A 10 3.99 -14.66 29.40
C LYS A 10 4.59 -15.75 28.53
N VAL A 11 4.95 -15.42 27.29
CA VAL A 11 5.75 -16.31 26.45
C VAL A 11 7.09 -16.48 27.17
N GLU A 12 7.27 -17.61 27.85
CA GLU A 12 8.56 -18.02 28.38
C GLU A 12 9.55 -18.01 27.22
N ARG A 13 10.46 -17.03 27.22
CA ARG A 13 11.61 -17.06 26.32
C ARG A 13 12.48 -18.20 26.81
N LYS A 14 12.39 -19.35 26.16
CA LYS A 14 13.40 -20.40 26.31
C LYS A 14 14.77 -19.75 26.13
N GLU A 15 15.63 -19.86 27.13
CA GLU A 15 17.03 -19.47 27.02
C GLU A 15 17.64 -20.32 25.91
N LYS A 16 17.94 -19.67 24.78
CA LYS A 16 18.63 -20.33 23.67
C LYS A 16 20.08 -20.53 24.09
N THR A 17 20.65 -21.67 23.72
CA THR A 17 22.07 -21.92 23.97
C THR A 17 22.93 -21.04 23.05
N GLU A 18 24.21 -20.87 23.37
CA GLU A 18 25.14 -20.13 22.50
C GLU A 18 25.18 -20.73 21.08
N GLU A 19 25.07 -22.06 20.98
CA GLU A 19 25.01 -22.80 19.73
C GLU A 19 23.77 -22.47 18.89
N ASP A 20 22.59 -22.35 19.54
CA ASP A 20 21.35 -21.95 18.89
C ASP A 20 21.42 -20.51 18.33
N TYR A 21 22.09 -19.61 19.06
CA TYR A 21 22.29 -18.24 18.61
C TYR A 21 23.25 -18.16 17.41
N ILE A 22 24.33 -18.94 17.43
CA ILE A 22 25.28 -19.01 16.32
C ILE A 22 24.59 -19.54 15.06
N ALA A 23 23.81 -20.62 15.19
CA ALA A 23 23.06 -21.19 14.07
C ALA A 23 22.05 -20.19 13.47
N GLU A 24 21.34 -19.42 14.31
CA GLU A 24 20.39 -18.41 13.84
C GLU A 24 21.11 -17.22 13.16
N ILE A 25 22.26 -16.78 13.68
CA ILE A 25 23.08 -15.74 13.05
C ILE A 25 23.58 -16.19 11.67
N GLU A 26 24.02 -17.44 11.53
CA GLU A 26 24.45 -17.99 10.24
C GLU A 26 23.31 -18.07 9.23
N ARG A 27 22.12 -18.49 9.69
CA ARG A 27 20.91 -18.50 8.87
C ARG A 27 20.56 -17.08 8.38
N LEU A 28 20.53 -16.10 9.28
CA LEU A 28 20.23 -14.71 8.94
C LEU A 28 21.27 -14.12 7.97
N LYS A 29 22.57 -14.41 8.18
CA LYS A 29 23.64 -14.03 7.24
C LYS A 29 23.43 -14.64 5.85
N LYS A 30 22.98 -15.90 5.77
CA LYS A 30 22.67 -16.58 4.51
C LYS A 30 21.46 -15.94 3.81
N GLU A 31 20.42 -15.58 4.55
CA GLU A 31 19.27 -14.84 4.02
C GLU A 31 19.66 -13.42 3.54
N LEU A 32 20.50 -12.70 4.29
CA LEU A 32 21.04 -11.39 3.89
C LEU A 32 21.88 -11.48 2.61
N LYS A 33 22.73 -12.50 2.47
CA LYS A 33 23.50 -12.75 1.23
C LYS A 33 22.62 -13.09 0.03
N LYS A 34 21.42 -13.64 0.24
CA LYS A 34 20.44 -13.93 -0.81
C LYS A 34 19.66 -12.70 -1.26
N LYS A 35 19.53 -11.67 -0.40
CA LYS A 35 18.86 -10.42 -0.78
C LYS A 35 19.68 -9.71 -1.86
N LYS A 36 18.99 -9.00 -2.76
CA LYS A 36 19.62 -8.24 -3.84
C LYS A 36 20.62 -7.26 -3.22
N ARG A 37 21.87 -7.31 -3.70
CA ARG A 37 23.00 -6.50 -3.21
C ARG A 37 22.81 -5.00 -3.48
N TYR A 38 21.95 -4.67 -4.45
CA TYR A 38 21.59 -3.31 -4.85
C TYR A 38 20.10 -3.24 -5.18
N GLY A 39 19.50 -2.06 -4.94
CA GLY A 39 18.10 -1.78 -5.21
C GLY A 39 17.36 -1.26 -3.98
N LEU A 40 16.21 -0.66 -4.21
CA LEU A 40 15.27 -0.30 -3.15
C LEU A 40 14.62 -1.59 -2.63
N VAL A 41 14.73 -1.85 -1.33
CA VAL A 41 14.16 -3.02 -0.65
C VAL A 41 13.20 -2.51 0.42
N TRP A 42 11.94 -2.89 0.29
CA TRP A 42 10.89 -2.59 1.28
C TRP A 42 10.12 -3.88 1.60
N GLY A 43 9.34 -3.85 2.68
CA GLY A 43 8.51 -5.00 3.06
C GLY A 43 7.40 -5.24 2.05
N GLU A 44 7.13 -6.50 1.72
CA GLU A 44 5.98 -6.85 0.91
C GLU A 44 4.71 -6.61 1.72
N LYS A 45 3.98 -5.53 1.39
CA LYS A 45 2.66 -5.22 1.91
C LYS A 45 1.75 -4.89 0.72
N PRO A 46 1.07 -5.90 0.15
CA PRO A 46 0.09 -5.63 -0.87
C PRO A 46 -1.09 -4.86 -0.26
N GLU A 47 -1.50 -3.78 -0.89
CA GLU A 47 -2.67 -3.02 -0.47
C GLU A 47 -3.95 -3.86 -0.69
N GLU A 48 -4.96 -3.66 0.15
CA GLU A 48 -6.21 -4.43 0.08
C GLU A 48 -6.89 -4.30 -1.29
N VAL A 49 -6.86 -3.08 -1.87
CA VAL A 49 -7.37 -2.79 -3.21
C VAL A 49 -6.72 -3.64 -4.30
N VAL A 50 -5.41 -3.85 -4.21
CA VAL A 50 -4.66 -4.67 -5.17
C VAL A 50 -5.11 -6.13 -5.09
N GLU A 51 -5.26 -6.67 -3.89
CA GLU A 51 -5.74 -8.04 -3.70
C GLU A 51 -7.20 -8.22 -4.14
N MET A 52 -8.04 -7.20 -3.92
CA MET A 52 -9.42 -7.21 -4.40
C MET A 52 -9.50 -7.24 -5.92
N CYS A 53 -8.71 -6.42 -6.61
CA CYS A 53 -8.71 -6.36 -8.08
C CYS A 53 -8.27 -7.66 -8.76
N LYS A 54 -7.50 -8.53 -8.08
CA LYS A 54 -7.19 -9.88 -8.61
C LYS A 54 -8.42 -10.77 -8.74
N LYS A 55 -9.44 -10.55 -7.91
CA LYS A 55 -10.66 -11.38 -7.85
C LYS A 55 -11.87 -10.71 -8.48
N LYS A 56 -11.94 -9.38 -8.42
CA LYS A 56 -13.10 -8.59 -8.86
C LYS A 56 -12.62 -7.50 -9.82
N LEU A 57 -13.10 -7.56 -11.06
CA LEU A 57 -12.79 -6.54 -12.05
C LEU A 57 -13.67 -5.30 -11.82
N PRO A 58 -13.09 -4.10 -11.72
CA PRO A 58 -13.86 -2.86 -11.67
C PRO A 58 -14.62 -2.62 -12.98
N ILE A 59 -15.83 -2.07 -12.88
CA ILE A 59 -16.67 -1.68 -14.01
C ILE A 59 -16.98 -0.20 -13.87
N VAL A 60 -16.72 0.58 -14.93
CA VAL A 60 -17.08 2.01 -14.97
C VAL A 60 -18.53 2.12 -15.42
N LYS A 61 -19.31 2.91 -14.67
CA LYS A 61 -20.70 3.24 -15.00
C LYS A 61 -20.80 4.70 -15.38
N GLU A 62 -21.34 4.97 -16.57
CA GLU A 62 -21.60 6.32 -17.02
C GLU A 62 -22.72 6.97 -16.19
N VAL A 63 -22.50 8.22 -15.79
CA VAL A 63 -23.48 9.04 -15.03
C VAL A 63 -23.94 10.18 -15.93
N LYS A 64 -24.98 9.91 -16.74
CA LYS A 64 -25.50 10.87 -17.74
C LYS A 64 -25.94 12.21 -17.16
N SER A 65 -26.34 12.25 -15.89
CA SER A 65 -26.74 13.51 -15.23
C SER A 65 -25.58 14.47 -14.97
N LYS A 66 -24.33 13.98 -14.97
CA LYS A 66 -23.12 14.80 -14.77
C LYS A 66 -22.37 15.08 -16.09
N GLU A 67 -22.99 14.80 -17.24
CA GLU A 67 -22.38 15.05 -18.54
C GLU A 67 -22.21 16.56 -18.77
N LEU A 68 -20.99 16.97 -19.17
CA LEU A 68 -20.66 18.36 -19.45
C LEU A 68 -20.39 18.52 -20.96
N ILE A 69 -21.38 19.05 -21.68
CA ILE A 69 -21.27 19.31 -23.12
C ILE A 69 -21.04 20.80 -23.35
N THR A 70 -19.82 21.17 -23.74
CA THR A 70 -19.51 22.55 -24.14
C THR A 70 -19.62 22.77 -25.65
N ASP A 71 -19.22 21.77 -26.45
CA ASP A 71 -19.25 21.82 -27.92
C ASP A 71 -19.35 20.39 -28.45
N LYS A 72 -20.30 20.13 -29.35
CA LYS A 72 -20.55 18.79 -29.92
C LYS A 72 -19.50 18.37 -30.95
N ASN A 73 -18.71 19.31 -31.46
CA ASN A 73 -17.69 19.04 -32.48
C ASN A 73 -16.30 18.80 -31.88
N LYS A 74 -16.14 18.94 -30.56
CA LYS A 74 -14.87 18.72 -29.88
C LYS A 74 -14.69 17.25 -29.45
N PRO A 75 -13.44 16.81 -29.24
CA PRO A 75 -13.16 15.49 -28.68
C PRO A 75 -13.81 15.29 -27.30
N VAL A 76 -14.15 14.04 -27.00
CA VAL A 76 -14.70 13.65 -25.70
C VAL A 76 -13.57 13.50 -24.69
N ASN A 77 -13.71 14.14 -23.54
CA ASN A 77 -12.81 13.99 -22.40
C ASN A 77 -13.48 13.12 -21.32
N LEU A 78 -12.69 12.32 -20.60
CA LEU A 78 -13.18 11.41 -19.56
C LEU A 78 -12.86 11.98 -18.17
N LEU A 79 -13.87 12.00 -17.30
CA LEU A 79 -13.70 12.23 -15.87
C LEU A 79 -14.17 10.97 -15.12
N ILE A 80 -13.27 10.35 -14.37
CA ILE A 80 -13.55 9.11 -13.63
C ILE A 80 -13.51 9.45 -12.13
N GLU A 81 -14.63 9.22 -11.45
CA GLU A 81 -14.76 9.39 -10.00
C GLU A 81 -14.54 8.04 -9.32
N GLY A 82 -13.56 7.96 -8.42
CA GLY A 82 -13.24 6.75 -7.67
C GLY A 82 -11.78 6.68 -7.24
N ASP A 83 -11.41 5.51 -6.71
CA ASP A 83 -10.03 5.20 -6.37
C ASP A 83 -9.15 5.08 -7.63
N ASN A 84 -7.94 5.63 -7.56
CA ASN A 84 -7.05 5.75 -8.72
C ASN A 84 -6.57 4.38 -9.23
N TYR A 85 -6.34 3.41 -8.35
CA TYR A 85 -5.89 2.08 -8.73
C TYR A 85 -6.97 1.37 -9.57
N HIS A 86 -8.24 1.48 -9.15
CA HIS A 86 -9.36 0.93 -9.92
C HIS A 86 -9.53 1.60 -11.28
N ALA A 87 -9.45 2.94 -11.32
CA ALA A 87 -9.57 3.69 -12.56
C ALA A 87 -8.46 3.31 -13.56
N LEU A 88 -7.21 3.25 -13.10
CA LEU A 88 -6.06 2.85 -13.91
C LEU A 88 -6.16 1.39 -14.35
N SER A 89 -6.68 0.50 -13.50
CA SER A 89 -6.91 -0.90 -13.87
C SER A 89 -7.86 -1.04 -15.05
N VAL A 90 -8.96 -0.27 -15.08
CA VAL A 90 -9.89 -0.26 -16.23
C VAL A 90 -9.26 0.38 -17.46
N LEU A 91 -8.57 1.52 -17.28
CA LEU A 91 -7.89 2.20 -18.37
C LEU A 91 -6.81 1.33 -19.00
N ASN A 92 -6.14 0.47 -18.22
CA ASN A 92 -5.16 -0.47 -18.74
C ASN A 92 -5.74 -1.41 -19.81
N TYR A 93 -7.02 -1.80 -19.72
CA TYR A 93 -7.65 -2.66 -20.74
C TYR A 93 -7.97 -1.93 -22.05
N THR A 94 -8.21 -0.62 -22.00
CA THR A 94 -8.74 0.15 -23.14
C THR A 94 -7.69 1.07 -23.77
N HIS A 95 -6.77 1.58 -22.95
CA HIS A 95 -5.79 2.62 -23.26
C HIS A 95 -4.34 2.16 -23.03
N GLU A 96 -4.08 0.84 -22.98
CA GLU A 96 -2.72 0.32 -22.90
C GLU A 96 -1.84 0.94 -23.98
N LYS A 97 -0.72 1.59 -23.58
CA LYS A 97 0.23 2.25 -24.48
C LYS A 97 -0.36 3.36 -25.37
N LYS A 98 -1.50 3.93 -24.99
CA LYS A 98 -2.15 5.07 -25.71
C LYS A 98 -2.04 6.41 -24.98
N ILE A 99 -1.32 6.46 -23.87
CA ILE A 99 -1.17 7.67 -23.06
C ILE A 99 0.21 8.27 -23.32
N ASP A 100 0.24 9.50 -23.85
CA ASP A 100 1.49 10.19 -24.18
C ASP A 100 2.14 10.84 -22.95
N VAL A 101 1.32 11.44 -22.08
CA VAL A 101 1.79 12.21 -20.91
C VAL A 101 0.90 11.91 -19.70
N ILE A 102 1.54 11.73 -18.55
CA ILE A 102 0.88 11.56 -17.25
C ILE A 102 1.39 12.68 -16.33
N TYR A 103 0.47 13.44 -15.75
CA TYR A 103 0.75 14.44 -14.72
C TYR A 103 0.05 14.03 -13.43
N ILE A 104 0.81 13.94 -12.34
CA ILE A 104 0.30 13.62 -11.01
C ILE A 104 0.95 14.54 -9.98
N ASP A 105 0.16 14.96 -8.98
CA ASP A 105 0.61 15.68 -7.80
C ASP A 105 0.19 14.89 -6.54
N PRO A 106 0.89 13.78 -6.24
CA PRO A 106 0.54 12.94 -5.10
C PRO A 106 0.89 13.64 -3.77
N PRO A 107 0.21 13.28 -2.66
CA PRO A 107 0.53 13.84 -1.35
C PRO A 107 1.96 13.49 -0.96
N TYR A 108 2.76 14.51 -0.62
CA TYR A 108 4.13 14.30 -0.15
C TYR A 108 4.12 13.80 1.29
N ASN A 109 4.88 12.73 1.55
CA ASN A 109 5.04 12.15 2.89
C ASN A 109 6.01 12.98 3.76
N THR A 110 5.69 14.26 3.97
CA THR A 110 6.52 15.25 4.69
C THR A 110 6.41 15.16 6.21
N GLY A 111 5.57 14.26 6.73
CA GLY A 111 5.33 14.11 8.16
C GLY A 111 4.39 15.14 8.78
N SER A 112 3.80 16.05 8.00
CA SER A 112 2.66 16.87 8.44
C SER A 112 1.41 16.00 8.57
N GLU A 113 0.57 16.27 9.58
CA GLU A 113 -0.55 15.42 10.07
C GLU A 113 -1.64 15.03 9.04
N ASN A 114 -1.56 15.52 7.80
CA ASN A 114 -2.67 15.45 6.85
C ASN A 114 -2.65 14.23 5.92
N PHE A 115 -1.66 13.34 6.02
CA PHE A 115 -1.61 12.13 5.20
C PHE A 115 -1.32 10.88 6.04
N ILE A 116 -2.39 10.19 6.41
CA ILE A 116 -2.36 8.91 7.11
C ILE A 116 -2.83 7.83 6.14
N TYR A 117 -2.04 6.77 5.97
CA TYR A 117 -2.48 5.60 5.21
C TYR A 117 -3.68 4.96 5.93
N THR A 118 -4.79 4.85 5.22
CA THR A 118 -6.05 4.32 5.75
C THR A 118 -6.07 2.79 5.89
N ASP A 119 -5.06 2.08 5.38
CA ASP A 119 -4.96 0.62 5.47
C ASP A 119 -4.43 0.17 6.84
N ASN A 120 -5.25 0.30 7.88
CA ASN A 120 -4.97 -0.24 9.22
C ASN A 120 -3.57 0.14 9.76
N ARG A 121 -3.16 1.41 9.59
CA ARG A 121 -2.11 1.95 10.45
C ARG A 121 -2.66 2.00 11.87
N TYR A 122 -2.24 1.01 12.64
CA TYR A 122 -2.26 1.07 14.10
C TYR A 122 -1.88 2.48 14.55
N ASP A 123 -2.82 3.07 15.28
CA ASP A 123 -2.84 4.29 16.10
C ASP A 123 -1.65 4.46 17.08
N THR A 124 -0.49 3.86 16.81
CA THR A 124 0.57 3.68 17.81
C THR A 124 1.97 3.88 17.26
N VAL A 125 2.16 4.77 16.29
CA VAL A 125 3.51 5.28 16.01
C VAL A 125 3.72 6.47 16.93
N LYS A 126 4.29 6.21 18.10
CA LYS A 126 4.69 7.25 19.02
C LYS A 126 5.71 8.17 18.32
N ASP A 127 5.65 9.47 18.59
CA ASP A 127 6.51 10.46 17.95
C ASP A 127 8.01 10.21 18.13
N ASP A 128 8.37 9.44 19.16
CA ASP A 128 9.72 9.04 19.55
C ASP A 128 10.26 7.82 18.79
N ASP A 129 9.52 7.21 17.85
CA ASP A 129 10.03 6.10 17.03
C ASP A 129 10.91 6.61 15.86
N PRO A 130 12.24 6.37 15.87
CA PRO A 130 13.14 6.80 14.79
C PRO A 130 12.88 6.07 13.46
N TYR A 131 12.10 4.99 13.46
CA TYR A 131 11.70 4.24 12.27
C TYR A 131 10.23 4.42 11.91
N LYS A 132 9.58 5.48 12.42
CA LYS A 132 8.17 5.79 12.12
C LYS A 132 7.86 5.88 10.63
N HIS A 133 8.83 6.35 9.84
CA HIS A 133 8.71 6.50 8.40
C HIS A 133 8.97 5.21 7.60
N SER A 134 9.37 4.12 8.27
CA SER A 134 9.77 2.85 7.65
C SER A 134 8.83 1.68 7.97
N LYS A 135 7.75 1.91 8.74
CA LYS A 135 6.79 0.88 9.15
C LYS A 135 5.51 0.86 8.31
#